data_AF-A0A1U8MAA6-F1
#
_entry.id   AF-A0A1U8MAA6-F1
#
_cell.length_a   1.000
_cell.length_b   1.000
_cell.length_c   1.000
_cell.angle_alpha   90.00
_cell.angle_beta   90.00
_cell.angle_gamma   90.00
#
_symmetry.space_group_name_H-M   'P 1'
#
loop_
_entity.id
_entity.type
_entity.pdbx_description
1 polymer ?
#
loop_
_entity_poly.entity_id
_entity_poly.type
_entity_poly.pdbx_seq_one_letter_code
_entity_poly.pdbx_strand_id
1 'polypeptide(L)'
;MACSPDDYLRCVVSLLKEEAYSWWKTVEAVVSEEKLTWEFFQSKFKKKYVGNRYLDKRKREFLNLRQGNRTVAKYEREFVYLSKYARDIVPTKEEMCIRFEEGLNDEIRMMIGGTKIREFVTLSDRAQKMEEVYNRKKQRESRKKESFKRSYSRTI
;
A
#
# COMPACT_ATOMS: atom_id res chain seq x y z
N MET A 1 -21.91 -2.79 23.82
CA MET A 1 -21.51 -4.21 23.79
C MET A 1 -20.59 -4.42 22.61
N ALA A 2 -19.39 -4.95 22.81
CA ALA A 2 -18.52 -5.36 21.71
C ALA A 2 -18.89 -6.80 21.31
N CYS A 3 -19.02 -7.09 20.01
CA CYS A 3 -19.23 -8.46 19.52
C CYS A 3 -18.03 -9.34 19.86
N SER A 4 -18.30 -10.61 20.19
CA SER A 4 -17.28 -11.63 20.38
C SER A 4 -16.76 -12.17 19.03
N PRO A 5 -15.57 -12.80 18.99
CA PRO A 5 -15.10 -13.51 17.79
C PRO A 5 -16.09 -14.54 17.25
N ASP A 6 -16.86 -15.19 18.13
CA ASP A 6 -17.89 -16.16 17.75
C ASP A 6 -19.08 -15.49 17.06
N ASP A 7 -19.45 -14.29 17.49
CA ASP A 7 -20.48 -13.48 16.81
C ASP A 7 -20.03 -13.11 15.39
N TYR A 8 -18.75 -12.76 15.19
CA TYR A 8 -18.20 -12.48 13.87
C TYR A 8 -18.28 -13.69 12.94
N LEU A 9 -17.93 -14.87 13.46
CA LEU A 9 -17.99 -16.10 12.69
C LEU A 9 -19.43 -16.39 12.25
N ARG A 10 -20.40 -16.34 13.19
CA ARG A 10 -21.82 -16.53 12.88
C ARG A 10 -22.33 -15.54 11.83
N CYS A 11 -21.97 -14.26 11.96
CA CYS A 11 -22.34 -13.23 11.01
C CYS A 11 -21.72 -13.46 9.62
N VAL A 12 -20.45 -13.82 9.53
CA VAL A 12 -19.79 -14.00 8.24
C VAL A 12 -20.29 -15.26 7.53
N VAL A 13 -20.53 -16.34 8.28
CA VAL A 13 -21.09 -17.58 7.73
C VAL A 13 -22.49 -17.36 7.18
N SER A 14 -23.32 -16.54 7.82
CA SER A 14 -24.67 -16.22 7.31
C SER A 14 -24.66 -15.36 6.04
N LEU A 15 -23.54 -14.68 5.75
CA LEU A 15 -23.35 -13.89 4.53
C LEU A 15 -22.77 -14.71 3.36
N LEU A 16 -22.28 -15.93 3.61
CA LEU A 16 -21.81 -16.81 2.54
C LEU A 16 -22.97 -17.26 1.67
N LYS A 17 -22.73 -17.35 0.37
CA LYS A 17 -23.72 -17.79 -0.62
C LYS A 17 -23.16 -18.92 -1.47
N GLU A 18 -24.08 -19.76 -1.94
CA GLU A 18 -23.80 -20.79 -2.97
C GLU A 18 -22.57 -21.63 -2.65
N GLU A 19 -21.58 -21.67 -3.54
CA GLU A 19 -20.35 -22.46 -3.39
C GLU A 19 -19.60 -22.16 -2.10
N ALA A 20 -19.56 -20.89 -1.67
CA ALA A 20 -18.86 -20.49 -0.46
C ALA A 20 -19.55 -21.01 0.81
N TYR A 21 -20.88 -21.00 0.83
CA TYR A 21 -21.64 -21.57 1.94
C TYR A 21 -21.49 -23.09 1.97
N SER A 22 -21.69 -23.77 0.83
CA SER A 22 -21.54 -25.22 0.72
C SER A 22 -20.15 -25.70 1.13
N TRP A 23 -19.09 -25.00 0.69
CA TRP A 23 -17.73 -25.28 1.13
C TRP A 23 -17.57 -25.17 2.65
N TRP A 24 -18.11 -24.11 3.26
CA TRP A 24 -18.00 -23.92 4.70
C TRP A 24 -18.74 -25.02 5.48
N LYS A 25 -19.94 -25.44 5.04
CA LYS A 25 -20.66 -26.57 5.65
C LYS A 25 -19.86 -27.87 5.60
N THR A 26 -19.12 -28.13 4.52
CA THR A 26 -18.21 -29.28 4.43
C THR A 26 -17.06 -29.18 5.43
N VAL A 27 -16.51 -27.98 5.65
CA VAL A 27 -15.46 -27.76 6.66
C VAL A 27 -16.01 -27.98 8.08
N GLU A 28 -17.19 -27.44 8.39
CA GLU A 28 -17.86 -27.66 9.69
C GLU A 28 -18.14 -29.14 9.95
N ALA A 29 -18.51 -29.92 8.94
CA ALA A 29 -18.81 -31.34 9.08
C ALA A 29 -17.60 -32.22 9.45
N VAL A 30 -16.37 -31.76 9.18
CA VAL A 30 -15.14 -32.57 9.36
C VAL A 30 -14.19 -32.00 10.42
N VAL A 31 -14.52 -30.84 11.00
CA VAL A 31 -13.68 -30.15 12.00
C VAL A 31 -14.45 -30.05 13.31
N SER A 32 -13.78 -30.40 14.41
CA SER A 32 -14.35 -30.27 15.76
C SER A 32 -14.76 -28.83 16.07
N GLU A 33 -15.89 -28.66 16.76
CA GLU A 33 -16.48 -27.34 17.07
C GLU A 33 -15.50 -26.41 17.82
N GLU A 34 -14.71 -26.97 18.74
CA GLU A 34 -13.65 -26.25 19.48
C GLU A 34 -12.58 -25.61 18.59
N LYS A 35 -12.41 -26.09 17.34
CA LYS A 35 -11.44 -25.57 16.37
C LYS A 35 -12.06 -24.58 15.40
N LEU A 36 -13.39 -24.43 15.38
CA LEU A 36 -14.11 -23.51 14.50
C LEU A 36 -14.09 -22.08 15.06
N THR A 37 -12.90 -21.51 15.20
CA THR A 37 -12.74 -20.10 15.62
C THR A 37 -12.81 -19.16 14.41
N TRP A 38 -12.98 -17.86 14.69
CA TRP A 38 -12.88 -16.81 13.66
C TRP A 38 -11.55 -16.87 12.90
N GLU A 39 -10.43 -17.07 13.59
CA GLU A 39 -9.09 -17.16 12.99
C GLU A 39 -8.97 -18.38 12.08
N PHE A 40 -9.58 -19.51 12.49
CA PHE A 40 -9.63 -20.72 11.67
C PHE A 40 -10.41 -20.49 10.38
N PHE A 41 -11.60 -19.87 10.47
CA PHE A 41 -12.39 -19.47 9.31
C PHE A 41 -11.56 -18.59 8.37
N GLN A 42 -10.96 -17.51 8.88
CA GLN A 42 -10.17 -16.59 8.06
C GLN A 42 -9.01 -17.30 7.36
N SER A 43 -8.31 -18.20 8.05
CA SER A 43 -7.20 -18.96 7.49
C SER A 43 -7.66 -19.88 6.35
N LYS A 44 -8.72 -20.67 6.58
CA LYS A 44 -9.28 -21.59 5.59
C LYS A 44 -9.89 -20.85 4.40
N PHE A 45 -10.63 -19.79 4.65
CA PHE A 45 -11.26 -18.96 3.62
C PHE A 45 -10.20 -18.33 2.73
N LYS A 46 -9.15 -17.73 3.32
CA LYS A 46 -8.01 -17.20 2.55
C LYS A 46 -7.35 -18.31 1.74
N LYS A 47 -7.07 -19.47 2.33
CA LYS A 47 -6.43 -20.59 1.60
C LYS A 47 -7.27 -21.10 0.41
N LYS A 48 -8.60 -21.13 0.54
CA LYS A 48 -9.53 -21.61 -0.50
C LYS A 48 -9.75 -20.58 -1.60
N TYR A 49 -9.98 -19.31 -1.24
CA TYR A 49 -10.44 -18.27 -2.18
C TYR A 49 -9.37 -17.25 -2.55
N VAL A 50 -8.31 -17.13 -1.75
CA VAL A 50 -7.17 -16.22 -2.02
C VAL A 50 -5.99 -17.08 -2.44
N GLY A 51 -5.92 -17.41 -3.73
CA GLY A 51 -4.88 -18.29 -4.26
C GLY A 51 -3.46 -17.73 -4.09
N ASN A 52 -2.48 -18.62 -3.83
CA ASN A 52 -1.07 -18.23 -3.65
C ASN A 52 -0.55 -17.39 -4.82
N ARG A 53 -0.91 -17.74 -6.08
CA ARG A 53 -0.53 -16.95 -7.27
C ARG A 53 -0.98 -15.48 -7.18
N TYR A 54 -2.14 -15.21 -6.60
CA TYR A 54 -2.63 -13.85 -6.40
C TYR A 54 -1.80 -13.13 -5.32
N LEU A 55 -1.53 -13.78 -4.19
CA LEU A 55 -0.71 -13.22 -3.12
C LEU A 55 0.71 -12.92 -3.61
N ASP A 56 1.34 -13.86 -4.30
CA ASP A 56 2.67 -13.70 -4.87
C ASP A 56 2.72 -12.55 -5.88
N LYS A 57 1.68 -12.41 -6.70
CA LYS A 57 1.53 -11.27 -7.61
C LYS A 57 1.46 -9.95 -6.82
N ARG A 58 0.64 -9.86 -5.77
CA ARG A 58 0.54 -8.65 -4.93
C ARG A 58 1.85 -8.32 -4.22
N LYS A 59 2.57 -9.32 -3.70
CA LYS A 59 3.90 -9.14 -3.09
C LYS A 59 4.90 -8.61 -4.11
N ARG A 60 4.91 -9.17 -5.34
CA ARG A 60 5.77 -8.69 -6.42
C ARG A 60 5.44 -7.26 -6.83
N GLU A 61 4.16 -6.92 -6.92
CA GLU A 61 3.70 -5.54 -7.15
C GLU A 61 4.23 -4.60 -6.06
N PHE A 62 4.19 -5.00 -4.78
CA PHE A 62 4.72 -4.21 -3.68
C PHE A 62 6.24 -4.01 -3.75
N LEU A 63 7.01 -5.06 -4.03
CA LEU A 63 8.48 -5.00 -4.16
C LEU A 63 8.93 -4.09 -5.32
N ASN A 64 8.17 -4.12 -6.42
CA ASN A 64 8.46 -3.32 -7.60
C ASN A 64 7.83 -1.92 -7.55
N LEU A 65 7.03 -1.62 -6.52
CA LEU A 65 6.36 -0.32 -6.42
C LEU A 65 7.40 0.79 -6.29
N ARG A 66 7.27 1.80 -7.16
CA ARG A 66 8.03 3.05 -7.20
C ARG A 66 7.04 4.19 -7.47
N GLN A 67 7.35 5.39 -6.99
CA GLN A 67 6.58 6.60 -7.25
C GLN A 67 6.48 6.87 -8.76
N GLY A 68 7.64 6.88 -9.44
CA GLY A 68 7.71 7.14 -10.88
C GLY A 68 7.08 8.48 -11.25
N ASN A 69 6.23 8.49 -12.27
CA ASN A 69 5.54 9.70 -12.74
C ASN A 69 4.29 10.06 -11.91
N ARG A 70 3.98 9.32 -10.84
CA ARG A 70 2.80 9.55 -10.00
C ARG A 70 3.12 10.57 -8.91
N THR A 71 2.09 11.27 -8.44
CA THR A 71 2.20 12.11 -7.24
C THR A 71 2.49 11.25 -6.01
N VAL A 72 3.18 11.79 -5.00
CA VAL A 72 3.43 11.09 -3.73
C VAL A 72 2.12 10.59 -3.12
N ALA A 73 1.05 11.38 -3.13
CA ALA A 73 -0.26 10.98 -2.60
C ALA A 73 -0.94 9.82 -3.37
N LYS A 74 -0.58 9.57 -4.63
CA LYS A 74 -1.07 8.41 -5.40
C LYS A 74 -0.22 7.18 -5.09
N TYR A 75 1.09 7.38 -5.03
CA TYR A 75 2.04 6.35 -4.62
C TYR A 75 1.74 5.83 -3.21
N GLU A 76 1.50 6.71 -2.23
CA GLU A 76 1.12 6.36 -0.86
C GLU A 76 -0.12 5.47 -0.80
N ARG A 77 -1.20 5.86 -1.49
CA ARG A 77 -2.44 5.08 -1.51
C ARG A 77 -2.22 3.65 -1.98
N GLU A 78 -1.42 3.49 -3.04
CA GLU A 78 -1.08 2.17 -3.58
C GLU A 78 -0.13 1.39 -2.67
N PHE A 79 0.84 2.09 -2.05
CA PHE A 79 1.77 1.52 -1.09
C PHE A 79 1.03 0.94 0.12
N VAL A 80 0.14 1.71 0.73
CA VAL A 80 -0.68 1.27 1.87
C VAL A 80 -1.61 0.13 1.47
N TYR A 81 -2.20 0.20 0.27
CA TYR A 81 -3.05 -0.87 -0.23
C TYR A 81 -2.29 -2.19 -0.43
N LEU A 82 -1.06 -2.14 -0.95
CA LEU A 82 -0.25 -3.31 -1.24
C LEU A 82 0.48 -3.86 0.00
N SER A 83 0.84 -3.02 0.96
CA SER A 83 1.58 -3.43 2.17
C SER A 83 0.84 -4.48 3.00
N LYS A 84 -0.50 -4.50 2.94
CA LYS A 84 -1.32 -5.53 3.61
C LYS A 84 -1.04 -6.96 3.14
N TYR A 85 -0.50 -7.14 1.92
CA TYR A 85 -0.13 -8.44 1.37
C TYR A 85 1.35 -8.79 1.57
N ALA A 86 2.14 -7.85 2.08
CA ALA A 86 3.59 -7.91 2.18
C ALA A 86 4.09 -7.68 3.62
N ARG A 87 3.29 -8.04 4.61
CA ARG A 87 3.65 -7.90 6.04
C ARG A 87 4.88 -8.71 6.44
N ASP A 88 5.18 -9.78 5.69
CA ASP A 88 6.41 -10.56 5.82
C ASP A 88 7.65 -9.85 5.24
N ILE A 89 7.46 -8.85 4.38
CA ILE A 89 8.52 -8.05 3.77
C ILE A 89 8.79 -6.76 4.58
N VAL A 90 7.73 -6.17 5.14
CA VAL A 90 7.81 -4.98 6.01
C VAL A 90 7.13 -5.25 7.35
N PRO A 91 7.72 -6.10 8.22
CA PRO A 91 7.07 -6.51 9.46
C PRO A 91 6.97 -5.38 10.49
N THR A 92 7.86 -4.40 10.45
CA THR A 92 7.86 -3.27 11.40
C THR A 92 7.40 -1.95 10.76
N LYS A 93 6.93 -1.03 11.60
CA LYS A 93 6.63 0.36 11.18
C LYS A 93 7.87 1.05 10.60
N GLU A 94 9.05 0.72 11.14
CA GLU A 94 10.31 1.26 10.68
C GLU A 94 10.67 0.77 9.27
N GLU A 95 10.61 -0.53 9.01
CA GLU A 95 10.86 -1.09 7.67
C GLU A 95 9.82 -0.62 6.65
N MET A 96 8.57 -0.42 7.07
CA MET A 96 7.54 0.20 6.24
C MET A 96 7.95 1.62 5.79
N CYS A 97 8.52 2.42 6.69
CA CYS A 97 9.03 3.75 6.36
C CYS A 97 10.25 3.69 5.42
N ILE A 98 11.22 2.81 5.69
CA ILE A 98 12.38 2.60 4.82
C ILE A 98 11.92 2.25 3.41
N ARG A 99 11.05 1.25 3.28
CA ARG A 99 10.58 0.75 2.00
C ARG A 99 9.77 1.80 1.22
N PHE A 100 9.01 2.65 1.92
CA PHE A 100 8.32 3.79 1.32
C PHE A 100 9.33 4.82 0.78
N GLU A 101 10.31 5.19 1.60
CA GLU A 101 11.37 6.14 1.21
C GLU A 101 12.18 5.65 0.00
N GLU A 102 12.54 4.36 -0.04
CA GLU A 102 13.23 3.73 -1.18
C GLU A 102 12.43 3.76 -2.49
N GLY A 103 11.10 3.85 -2.39
CA GLY A 103 10.24 3.91 -3.56
C GLY A 103 9.98 5.33 -4.07
N LEU A 104 10.35 6.37 -3.32
CA LEU A 104 10.21 7.76 -3.75
C LEU A 104 11.23 8.11 -4.84
N ASN A 105 10.90 9.13 -5.64
CA ASN A 105 11.83 9.68 -6.62
C ASN A 105 13.05 10.29 -5.93
N ASP A 106 14.21 10.19 -6.58
CA ASP A 106 15.50 10.56 -5.99
C ASP A 106 15.55 12.00 -5.48
N GLU A 107 14.95 12.95 -6.20
CA GLU A 107 14.97 14.35 -5.76
C GLU A 107 14.16 14.58 -4.48
N ILE A 108 13.04 13.87 -4.33
CA ILE A 108 12.24 13.91 -3.09
C ILE A 108 12.99 13.20 -1.97
N ARG A 109 13.51 12.00 -2.25
CA ARG A 109 14.29 11.18 -1.31
C ARG A 109 15.50 11.93 -0.76
N MET A 110 16.26 12.63 -1.60
CA MET A 110 17.40 13.43 -1.18
C MET A 110 17.01 14.58 -0.24
N MET A 111 15.83 15.19 -0.42
CA MET A 111 15.36 16.28 0.45
C MET A 111 14.86 15.80 1.82
N ILE A 112 14.54 14.51 1.97
CA ILE A 112 14.04 13.93 3.23
C ILE A 112 15.09 13.07 3.95
N GLY A 113 16.03 12.45 3.23
CA GLY A 113 16.94 11.42 3.75
C GLY A 113 17.85 11.85 4.90
N GLY A 114 18.04 13.16 5.10
CA GLY A 114 18.78 13.68 6.27
C GLY A 114 18.05 13.54 7.61
N THR A 115 16.74 13.23 7.62
CA THR A 115 15.90 13.34 8.83
C THR A 115 15.48 12.02 9.46
N LYS A 116 15.76 10.85 8.83
CA LYS A 116 15.43 9.50 9.33
C LYS A 116 14.05 9.40 10.00
N ILE A 117 12.99 9.87 9.33
CA ILE A 117 11.62 9.87 9.88
C ILE A 117 11.06 8.44 9.91
N ARG A 118 10.75 7.91 11.11
CA ARG A 118 10.25 6.54 11.33
C ARG A 118 8.78 6.46 11.74
N GLU A 119 8.04 7.53 11.47
CA GLU A 119 6.60 7.61 11.64
C GLU A 119 5.98 7.86 10.26
N PHE A 120 5.14 6.92 9.81
CA PHE A 120 4.71 6.84 8.40
C PHE A 120 3.92 8.08 7.97
N VAL A 121 3.04 8.61 8.83
CA VAL A 121 2.21 9.77 8.50
C VAL A 121 3.08 10.99 8.32
N THR A 122 4.00 11.24 9.25
CA THR A 122 4.97 12.34 9.18
C THR A 122 5.87 12.20 7.95
N LEU A 123 6.32 10.98 7.63
CA LEU A 123 7.13 10.72 6.45
C LEU A 123 6.38 11.03 5.15
N SER A 124 5.13 10.57 5.03
CA SER A 124 4.29 10.83 3.86
C SER A 124 4.01 12.32 3.68
N ASP A 125 3.60 13.01 4.75
CA ASP A 125 3.34 14.45 4.73
C ASP A 125 4.58 15.24 4.31
N ARG A 126 5.75 14.84 4.83
CA ARG A 126 7.03 15.45 4.46
C ARG A 126 7.36 15.23 3.00
N ALA A 127 7.16 14.02 2.48
CA ALA A 127 7.40 13.69 1.07
C ALA A 127 6.47 14.47 0.13
N GLN A 128 5.18 14.61 0.48
CA GLN A 128 4.23 15.42 -0.29
C GLN A 128 4.64 16.90 -0.32
N LYS A 129 5.01 17.48 0.84
CA LYS A 129 5.53 18.85 0.90
C LYS A 129 6.78 19.04 0.02
N MET A 130 7.67 18.05 -0.02
CA MET A 130 8.87 18.09 -0.85
C MET A 130 8.55 17.97 -2.34
N GLU A 131 7.57 17.17 -2.73
CA GLU A 131 7.07 17.12 -4.10
C GLU A 131 6.58 18.50 -4.58
N GLU A 132 5.84 19.24 -3.74
CA GLU A 132 5.41 20.60 -4.08
C GLU A 132 6.59 21.57 -4.26
N VAL A 133 7.59 21.51 -3.38
CA VAL A 133 8.81 22.34 -3.47
C VAL A 133 9.56 22.04 -4.77
N TYR A 134 9.76 20.76 -5.08
CA TYR A 134 10.39 20.33 -6.32
C TYR A 134 9.63 20.80 -7.56
N ASN A 135 8.31 20.61 -7.59
CA ASN A 135 7.47 21.03 -8.71
C ASN A 135 7.47 22.54 -8.91
N ARG A 136 7.42 23.33 -7.82
CA ARG A 136 7.55 24.80 -7.89
C ARG A 136 8.91 25.22 -8.46
N LYS A 137 10.01 24.57 -8.06
CA LYS A 137 11.35 24.83 -8.60
C LYS A 137 11.42 24.53 -10.10
N LYS A 138 10.95 23.36 -10.51
CA LYS A 138 10.91 22.92 -11.92
C LYS A 138 10.09 23.87 -12.80
N GLN A 139 8.93 24.32 -12.32
CA GLN A 139 8.12 25.32 -13.03
C GLN A 139 8.85 26.65 -13.21
N ARG A 140 9.52 27.17 -12.17
CA ARG A 140 10.32 28.41 -12.26
C ARG A 140 11.44 28.28 -13.29
N GLU A 141 12.13 27.15 -13.32
CA GLU A 141 13.22 26.89 -14.29
C GLU A 141 12.70 26.79 -15.73
N SER A 142 11.56 26.13 -15.94
CA SER A 142 10.93 26.05 -17.27
C SER A 142 10.55 27.44 -17.82
N ARG A 143 9.94 28.30 -16.98
CA ARG A 143 9.57 29.68 -17.36
C ARG A 143 10.79 30.52 -17.73
N LYS A 144 11.90 30.39 -16.99
CA LYS A 144 13.16 31.08 -17.32
C LYS A 144 13.70 30.62 -18.67
N LYS A 145 13.73 29.31 -18.94
CA LYS A 145 14.21 28.78 -20.22
C LYS A 145 13.36 29.27 -21.39
N GLU A 146 12.05 29.36 -21.23
CA GLU A 146 11.15 29.92 -22.25
C GLU A 146 11.37 31.41 -22.48
N SER A 147 11.57 32.21 -21.43
CA SER A 147 11.87 33.63 -21.58
C SER A 147 13.21 33.86 -22.31
N PHE A 148 14.23 33.05 -22.01
CA PHE A 148 15.52 33.12 -22.73
C PHE A 148 15.38 32.78 -24.21
N LYS A 149 14.63 31.72 -24.56
CA LYS A 149 14.38 31.35 -25.97
C LYS A 149 13.65 32.45 -26.74
N ARG A 150 12.58 33.02 -26.14
CA ARG A 150 11.82 34.13 -26.76
C ARG A 150 12.65 35.38 -26.95
N SER A 151 13.58 35.68 -26.04
CA SER A 151 14.50 36.81 -26.18
C SER A 151 15.46 36.59 -27.34
N TYR A 152 16.04 35.39 -27.47
CA TYR A 152 16.94 35.07 -28.57
C TYR A 152 16.27 35.14 -29.94
N SER A 153 15.03 34.65 -30.07
CA SER A 153 14.28 34.71 -31.33
C SER A 153 13.81 36.11 -31.74
N ARG A 154 13.94 37.13 -30.87
CA ARG A 154 13.62 38.53 -31.20
C ARG A 154 14.85 39.35 -31.61
N THR A 155 16.05 38.83 -31.38
CA THR A 155 17.32 39.51 -31.67
C THR A 155 17.90 39.08 -33.03
N ILE A 156 17.30 38.07 -33.67
CA ILE A 156 17.58 37.63 -35.05
C ILE A 156 16.43 38.13 -35.93
#